data_AF-A0A1W9HTR0-F1
#
_entry.id   AF-A0A1W9HTR0-F1
#
_cell.length_a   1.000
_cell.length_b   1.000
_cell.length_c   1.000
_cell.angle_alpha   90.00
_cell.angle_beta   90.00
_cell.angle_gamma   90.00
#
_symmetry.space_group_name_H-M   'P 1'
#
loop_
_entity.id
_entity.type
_entity.pdbx_description
1 polymer ?
#
loop_
_entity_poly.entity_id
_entity_poly.type
_entity_poly.pdbx_seq_one_letter_code
_entity_poly.pdbx_strand_id
1 'polypeptide(L)'
;MEDSKVQKMGRPEIEIDMQLAIFCRLKPSLADCAAFFKCSEDTITNKIKEQTGQTFSVFRDTHLVYTRFNLTRKAIEKAESGDNQMLMFALKNLCGWRDKQPEEVDKVLVQNNIKQAANFDIEERIQQLRESTDKEYLK
;
A
#
# COMPACT_ATOMS: atom_id res chain seq x y z
N MET A 1 12.53 57.77 26.86
CA MET A 1 11.91 57.06 25.73
C MET A 1 11.54 55.71 26.27
N GLU A 2 10.26 55.53 26.58
CA GLU A 2 9.74 54.45 27.41
C GLU A 2 9.23 53.36 26.46
N ASP A 3 9.93 52.23 26.43
CA ASP A 3 9.63 51.13 25.51
C ASP A 3 8.27 50.51 25.84
N SER A 4 7.29 50.76 24.97
CA SER A 4 5.95 50.19 25.06
C SER A 4 6.01 48.66 24.88
N LYS A 5 5.87 47.92 25.98
CA LYS A 5 5.61 46.47 25.95
C LYS A 5 4.28 46.22 25.23
N VAL A 6 4.35 45.74 23.99
CA VAL A 6 3.19 45.29 23.23
C VAL A 6 2.59 44.08 23.94
N GLN A 7 1.47 44.29 24.66
CA GLN A 7 0.67 43.19 25.21
C GLN A 7 0.14 42.35 24.06
N LYS A 8 0.66 41.13 23.90
CA LYS A 8 0.08 40.13 22.99
C LYS A 8 -1.30 39.72 23.52
N MET A 9 -2.35 40.32 22.98
CA MET A 9 -3.78 40.06 23.26
C MET A 9 -4.27 38.69 22.73
N GLY A 10 -3.37 37.70 22.62
CA GLY A 10 -3.66 36.41 22.01
C GLY A 10 -4.14 35.36 23.02
N ARG A 11 -4.95 34.41 22.53
CA ARG A 11 -5.23 33.15 23.25
C ARG A 11 -3.90 32.53 23.71
N PRO A 12 -3.78 32.04 24.95
CA PRO A 12 -2.54 31.47 25.47
C PRO A 12 -1.97 30.41 24.53
N GLU A 13 -0.66 30.47 24.31
CA GLU A 13 0.06 29.54 23.45
C GLU A 13 0.06 28.16 24.11
N ILE A 14 -0.49 27.16 23.41
CA ILE A 14 -0.54 25.79 23.91
C ILE A 14 0.77 25.11 23.48
N GLU A 15 1.51 24.58 24.45
CA GLU A 15 2.72 23.80 24.22
C GLU A 15 2.33 22.38 23.80
N ILE A 16 2.30 22.11 22.49
CA ILE A 16 1.69 20.88 21.91
C ILE A 16 2.73 19.79 21.59
N ASP A 17 4.02 20.11 21.54
CA ASP A 17 5.03 19.37 20.75
C ASP A 17 5.20 17.88 21.16
N MET A 18 5.62 17.63 22.41
CA MET A 18 5.93 16.28 22.89
C MET A 18 4.69 15.39 23.06
N GLN A 19 3.56 15.98 23.47
CA GLN A 19 2.33 15.22 23.70
C GLN A 19 1.66 14.83 22.38
N LEU A 20 1.73 15.70 21.36
CA LEU A 20 1.18 15.42 20.04
C LEU A 20 1.96 14.30 19.35
N ALA A 21 3.29 14.28 19.45
CA ALA A 21 4.13 13.20 18.95
C ALA A 21 3.73 11.83 19.53
N ILE A 22 3.47 11.76 20.84
CA ILE A 22 3.02 10.54 21.51
C ILE A 22 1.61 10.18 21.06
N PHE A 23 0.70 11.15 20.97
CA PHE A 23 -0.68 10.95 20.54
C PHE A 23 -0.78 10.45 19.09
N CYS A 24 0.08 10.95 18.20
CA CYS A 24 0.16 10.53 16.81
C CYS A 24 0.49 9.03 16.63
N ARG A 25 1.04 8.35 17.65
CA ARG A 25 1.25 6.89 17.64
C ARG A 25 -0.06 6.12 17.50
N LEU A 26 -1.19 6.68 17.90
CA LEU A 26 -2.50 6.02 17.81
C LEU A 26 -3.19 6.20 16.45
N LYS A 27 -2.50 6.80 15.47
CA LYS A 27 -3.08 7.19 14.18
C LYS A 27 -4.36 8.06 14.31
N PRO A 28 -4.36 9.13 15.14
CA PRO A 28 -5.50 10.03 15.25
C PRO A 28 -5.76 10.78 13.95
N SER A 29 -7.00 11.23 13.78
CA SER A 29 -7.35 12.24 12.78
C SER A 29 -6.99 13.65 13.29
N LEU A 30 -6.99 14.64 12.39
CA LEU A 30 -6.81 16.05 12.77
C LEU A 30 -7.88 16.52 13.76
N ALA A 31 -9.13 16.13 13.52
CA ALA A 31 -10.26 16.44 14.41
C ALA A 31 -10.08 15.84 15.80
N ASP A 32 -9.56 14.61 15.92
CA ASP A 32 -9.28 13.99 17.21
C ASP A 32 -8.19 14.74 17.98
N CYS A 33 -7.12 15.14 17.29
CA CYS A 33 -6.07 15.97 17.90
C CYS A 33 -6.64 17.33 18.34
N ALA A 34 -7.45 17.98 17.51
CA ALA A 34 -8.08 19.26 17.81
C ALA A 34 -8.99 19.18 19.04
N ALA A 35 -9.79 18.11 19.14
CA ALA A 35 -10.63 17.83 20.30
C ALA A 35 -9.80 17.56 21.56
N PHE A 36 -8.72 16.76 21.45
CA PHE A 36 -7.84 16.41 22.56
C PHE A 36 -7.12 17.64 23.14
N PHE A 37 -6.54 18.48 22.28
CA PHE A 37 -5.81 19.69 22.66
C PHE A 37 -6.72 20.91 22.86
N LYS A 38 -8.04 20.77 22.65
CA LYS A 38 -9.05 21.84 22.75
C LYS A 38 -8.69 23.07 21.90
N CYS A 39 -8.17 22.84 20.71
CA CYS A 39 -7.76 23.88 19.76
C CYS A 39 -8.37 23.62 18.37
N SER A 40 -8.17 24.57 17.43
CA SER A 40 -8.60 24.36 16.04
C SER A 40 -7.62 23.48 15.28
N GLU A 41 -8.09 22.80 14.23
CA GLU A 41 -7.25 21.99 13.35
C GLU A 41 -6.13 22.82 12.69
N ASP A 42 -6.43 24.07 12.33
CA ASP A 42 -5.45 25.02 11.79
C ASP A 42 -4.33 25.30 12.78
N THR A 43 -4.65 25.41 14.07
CA THR A 43 -3.67 25.66 15.13
C THR A 43 -2.66 24.51 15.19
N ILE A 44 -3.14 23.26 15.10
CA ILE A 44 -2.28 22.07 15.09
C ILE A 44 -1.40 22.04 13.84
N THR A 45 -1.99 22.27 12.68
CA THR A 45 -1.27 22.22 11.40
C THR A 45 -0.18 23.29 11.34
N ASN A 46 -0.50 24.51 11.76
CA ASN A 46 0.47 25.62 11.82
C ASN A 46 1.60 25.30 12.81
N LYS A 47 1.27 24.77 13.99
CA LYS A 47 2.29 24.43 14.99
C LYS A 47 3.27 23.36 14.51
N ILE A 48 2.75 22.29 13.89
CA ILE A 48 3.60 21.24 13.29
C ILE A 48 4.50 21.83 12.19
N LYS A 49 3.95 22.69 11.34
CA LYS A 49 4.70 23.31 10.25
C LYS A 49 5.78 24.26 10.77
N GLU A 50 5.52 25.01 11.84
CA GLU A 50 6.49 25.88 12.51
C GLU A 50 7.64 25.08 13.14
N GLN A 51 7.33 23.95 13.78
CA GLN A 51 8.32 23.16 14.52
C GLN A 51 9.14 22.23 13.65
N THR A 52 8.48 21.56 12.69
CA THR A 52 9.10 20.48 11.90
C THR A 52 9.22 20.81 10.42
N GLY A 53 8.53 21.84 9.93
CA GLY A 53 8.42 22.14 8.50
C GLY A 53 7.58 21.13 7.70
N GLN A 54 6.97 20.15 8.36
CA GLN A 54 6.25 19.06 7.71
C GLN A 54 4.72 19.25 7.75
N THR A 55 4.01 18.48 6.93
CA THR A 55 2.55 18.39 7.00
C THR A 55 2.12 17.43 8.11
N PHE A 56 0.90 17.58 8.63
CA PHE A 56 0.35 16.69 9.66
C PHE A 56 0.43 15.21 9.27
N SER A 57 0.15 14.88 8.00
CA SER A 57 0.20 13.50 7.50
C SER A 57 1.60 12.89 7.64
N VAL A 58 2.64 13.62 7.23
CA VAL A 58 4.03 13.16 7.30
C VAL A 58 4.48 13.05 8.76
N PHE A 59 4.13 14.04 9.59
CA PHE A 59 4.42 14.02 11.02
C PHE A 59 3.80 12.80 11.70
N ARG A 60 2.51 12.53 11.43
CA ARG A 60 1.80 11.37 11.96
C ARG A 60 2.43 10.07 11.50
N ASP A 61 2.72 9.92 10.22
CA ASP A 61 3.27 8.68 9.66
C ASP A 61 4.67 8.36 10.20
N THR A 62 5.46 9.39 10.47
CA THR A 62 6.79 9.26 11.12
C THR A 62 6.65 8.72 12.54
N HIS A 63 5.70 9.25 13.32
CA HIS A 63 5.48 8.80 14.70
C HIS A 63 4.70 7.48 14.79
N LEU A 64 3.93 7.12 13.76
CA LEU A 64 3.19 5.87 13.67
C LEU A 64 4.10 4.63 13.52
N VAL A 65 5.36 4.83 13.11
CA VAL A 65 6.36 3.76 12.94
C VAL A 65 6.43 2.86 14.17
N TYR A 66 6.47 3.44 15.37
CA TYR A 66 6.56 2.68 16.63
C TYR A 66 5.37 1.74 16.84
N THR A 67 4.16 2.23 16.58
CA THR A 67 2.95 1.43 16.70
C THR A 67 2.91 0.34 15.64
N ARG A 68 3.28 0.64 14.40
CA ARG A 68 3.39 -0.40 13.35
C ARG A 68 4.36 -1.49 13.77
N PHE A 69 5.54 -1.12 14.25
CA PHE A 69 6.54 -2.09 14.70
C PHE A 69 6.02 -2.97 15.84
N ASN A 70 5.39 -2.37 16.85
CA ASN A 70 4.80 -3.10 17.97
C ASN A 70 3.66 -4.03 17.54
N LEU A 71 2.80 -3.58 16.63
CA LEU A 71 1.72 -4.40 16.08
C LEU A 71 2.28 -5.56 15.26
N THR A 72 3.30 -5.32 14.43
CA THR A 72 3.98 -6.37 13.67
C THR A 72 4.60 -7.41 14.59
N ARG A 73 5.31 -6.98 15.63
CA ARG A 73 5.90 -7.89 16.62
C ARG A 73 4.83 -8.75 17.30
N LYS A 74 3.74 -8.13 17.78
CA LYS A 74 2.62 -8.87 18.39
C LYS A 74 1.95 -9.83 17.42
N ALA A 75 1.83 -9.46 16.14
CA ALA A 75 1.27 -10.33 15.11
C ALA A 75 2.14 -11.57 14.90
N ILE A 76 3.47 -11.41 14.86
CA ILE A 76 4.43 -12.51 14.77
C ILE A 76 4.32 -13.41 16.01
N GLU A 77 4.36 -12.84 17.21
CA GLU A 77 4.24 -13.60 18.47
C GLU A 77 2.92 -14.41 18.50
N LYS A 78 1.81 -13.81 18.04
CA LYS A 78 0.52 -14.50 17.96
C LYS A 78 0.51 -15.62 16.91
N ALA A 79 1.12 -15.39 15.75
CA ALA A 79 1.28 -16.40 14.72
C ALA A 79 2.10 -17.60 15.23
N GLU A 80 3.21 -17.34 15.92
CA GLU A 80 4.08 -18.37 16.52
C GLU A 80 3.39 -19.15 17.64
N SER A 81 2.46 -18.52 18.36
CA SER A 81 1.64 -19.19 19.38
C SER A 81 0.58 -20.16 18.82
N GLY A 82 0.41 -20.23 17.49
CA GLY A 82 -0.51 -21.17 16.83
C GLY A 82 -1.77 -20.56 16.23
N ASP A 83 -1.88 -19.23 16.13
CA ASP A 83 -2.95 -18.58 15.36
C ASP A 83 -2.66 -18.69 13.86
N ASN A 84 -3.16 -19.74 13.23
CA ASN A 84 -2.97 -20.01 11.80
C ASN A 84 -3.46 -18.88 10.88
N GLN A 85 -4.52 -18.16 11.27
CA GLN A 85 -5.01 -17.04 10.47
C GLN A 85 -4.02 -15.88 10.52
N MET A 86 -3.47 -15.59 11.70
CA MET A 86 -2.43 -14.59 11.86
C MET A 86 -1.14 -14.99 11.14
N LEU A 87 -0.76 -16.26 11.18
CA LEU A 87 0.39 -16.79 10.45
C LEU A 87 0.23 -16.60 8.94
N MET A 88 -0.91 -17.00 8.37
CA MET A 88 -1.20 -16.77 6.95
C MET A 88 -1.21 -15.29 6.59
N PHE A 89 -1.79 -14.45 7.46
CA PHE A 89 -1.77 -13.00 7.27
C PHE A 89 -0.34 -12.44 7.27
N ALA A 90 0.51 -12.87 8.20
CA ALA A 90 1.92 -12.46 8.29
C ALA A 90 2.71 -12.92 7.07
N LEU A 91 2.55 -14.17 6.62
CA LEU A 91 3.21 -14.70 5.44
C LEU A 91 2.84 -13.93 4.16
N LYS A 92 1.57 -13.52 4.04
CA LYS A 92 1.12 -12.69 2.92
C LYS A 92 1.73 -11.30 2.95
N ASN A 93 1.70 -10.62 4.09
CA ASN A 93 2.11 -9.21 4.19
C ASN A 93 3.64 -9.02 4.34
N LEU A 94 4.32 -9.92 5.06
CA LEU A 94 5.75 -9.80 5.37
C LEU A 94 6.62 -10.62 4.42
N CYS A 95 6.16 -11.81 4.00
CA CYS A 95 6.91 -12.71 3.12
C CYS A 95 6.45 -12.67 1.66
N GLY A 96 5.45 -11.82 1.34
CA GLY A 96 4.96 -11.63 -0.02
C GLY A 96 4.20 -12.82 -0.60
N TRP A 97 3.70 -13.73 0.24
CA TRP A 97 2.87 -14.83 -0.24
C TRP A 97 1.59 -14.29 -0.88
N ARG A 98 1.18 -14.90 -1.98
CA ARG A 98 -0.05 -14.56 -2.70
C ARG A 98 -0.88 -15.80 -2.88
N ASP A 99 -2.19 -15.65 -2.74
CA ASP A 99 -3.12 -16.71 -3.14
C ASP A 99 -3.05 -16.85 -4.65
N LYS A 100 -2.97 -18.09 -5.14
CA LYS A 100 -3.09 -18.36 -6.57
C LYS A 100 -4.54 -18.14 -6.98
N GLN A 101 -4.77 -17.20 -7.90
CA GLN A 101 -6.05 -17.05 -8.56
C GLN A 101 -6.24 -18.21 -9.55
N PRO A 102 -7.44 -18.81 -9.65
CA PRO A 102 -7.70 -19.93 -10.56
C PRO A 102 -7.45 -19.59 -12.04
N GLU A 103 -7.58 -18.32 -12.44
CA GLU A 103 -7.46 -17.87 -13.84
C GLU A 103 -6.05 -17.95 -14.45
N GLU A 104 -4.99 -18.16 -13.66
CA GLU A 104 -3.62 -18.28 -14.18
C GLU A 104 -3.34 -19.67 -14.77
N VAL A 105 -4.12 -20.69 -14.39
CA VAL A 105 -3.93 -22.07 -14.88
C VAL A 105 -4.54 -22.25 -16.27
N ASP A 106 -5.66 -21.57 -16.57
CA ASP A 106 -6.40 -21.76 -17.82
C ASP A 106 -5.77 -21.07 -19.03
N LYS A 107 -5.13 -19.90 -18.84
CA LYS A 107 -4.56 -19.12 -19.95
C LYS A 107 -3.42 -19.86 -20.66
N VAL A 108 -2.63 -20.64 -19.92
CA VAL A 108 -1.52 -21.43 -20.48
C VAL A 108 -2.04 -22.61 -21.29
N LEU A 109 -3.04 -23.33 -20.78
CA LEU A 109 -3.66 -24.46 -21.48
C LEU A 109 -4.36 -24.01 -22.76
N VAL A 110 -5.13 -22.91 -22.70
CA VAL A 110 -5.84 -22.36 -23.86
C VAL A 110 -4.85 -21.90 -24.95
N GLN A 111 -3.76 -21.22 -24.59
CA GLN A 111 -2.75 -20.79 -25.56
C GLN A 111 -2.04 -21.96 -26.24
N ASN A 112 -1.75 -23.03 -25.50
CA ASN A 112 -1.11 -24.22 -26.07
C ASN A 112 -2.04 -24.96 -27.03
N ASN A 113 -3.33 -25.07 -26.68
CA ASN A 113 -4.32 -25.71 -27.53
C ASN A 113 -4.57 -24.92 -28.83
N ILE A 114 -4.63 -23.59 -28.76
CA ILE A 114 -4.79 -22.73 -29.96
C ILE A 114 -3.58 -22.86 -30.89
N LYS A 115 -2.35 -22.91 -30.34
CA LYS A 115 -1.12 -23.09 -31.15
C LYS A 115 -1.09 -24.45 -31.85
N GLN A 116 -1.54 -25.51 -31.17
CA GLN A 116 -1.60 -26.84 -31.77
C GLN A 116 -2.62 -26.91 -32.90
N ALA A 117 -3.82 -26.34 -32.71
CA ALA A 117 -4.84 -26.28 -33.75
C ALA A 117 -4.38 -25.47 -34.97
N ALA A 118 -3.77 -24.30 -34.75
CA ALA A 118 -3.26 -23.47 -35.83
C ALA A 118 -2.13 -24.15 -36.65
N ASN A 119 -1.26 -24.93 -35.98
CA ASN A 119 -0.20 -25.66 -36.67
C ASN A 119 -0.77 -26.79 -37.55
N PHE A 120 -1.81 -27.48 -37.10
CA PHE A 120 -2.48 -28.52 -37.86
C PHE A 120 -3.08 -27.98 -39.17
N ASP A 121 -3.79 -26.85 -39.10
CA ASP A 121 -4.39 -26.21 -40.29
C ASP A 121 -3.33 -25.77 -41.32
N ILE A 122 -2.17 -25.30 -40.85
CA ILE A 122 -1.04 -24.91 -41.72
C ILE A 122 -0.45 -26.14 -42.42
N GLU A 123 -0.27 -27.25 -41.71
CA GLU A 123 0.24 -28.50 -42.27
C GLU A 123 -0.70 -29.07 -43.33
N GLU A 124 -2.01 -29.06 -43.08
CA GLU A 124 -3.01 -29.50 -44.05
C GLU A 124 -2.98 -28.63 -45.32
N ARG A 125 -2.81 -27.31 -45.16
CA ARG A 125 -2.71 -26.39 -46.30
C ARG A 125 -1.42 -26.60 -47.11
N ILE A 126 -0.29 -26.85 -46.44
CA ILE A 126 0.98 -27.17 -47.10
C ILE A 126 0.86 -28.46 -47.91
N GLN A 127 0.19 -29.48 -47.36
CA GLN A 127 -0.01 -30.76 -48.04
C GLN A 127 -0.85 -30.60 -49.31
N GLN A 128 -1.96 -29.86 -49.24
CA GLN A 128 -2.80 -29.57 -50.42
C GLN A 128 -2.02 -28.83 -51.53
N LEU A 129 -1.16 -27.89 -51.15
CA LEU A 129 -0.33 -27.14 -52.10
C LEU A 129 0.73 -28.05 -52.76
N ARG A 130 1.31 -29.00 -52.02
CA ARG A 130 2.25 -29.99 -52.60
C ARG A 130 1.53 -30.86 -53.63
N GLU A 131 0.36 -31.39 -53.29
CA GLU A 131 -0.44 -32.24 -54.18
C GLU A 131 -0.96 -31.51 -55.42
N SER A 132 -1.28 -30.22 -55.30
CA SER A 132 -1.67 -29.42 -56.47
C SER A 132 -0.49 -29.16 -57.40
N THR A 133 0.70 -28.95 -56.83
CA THR A 133 1.94 -28.67 -57.58
C THR A 133 2.38 -29.92 -58.34
N ASP A 134 2.32 -31.10 -57.73
CA ASP A 134 2.67 -32.38 -58.39
C ASP A 134 1.73 -32.74 -59.56
N LYS A 135 0.44 -32.37 -59.48
CA LYS A 135 -0.53 -32.58 -60.57
C LYS A 135 -0.32 -31.64 -61.76
N GLU A 136 0.34 -30.51 -61.57
CA GLU A 136 0.62 -29.53 -62.62
C GLU A 136 1.79 -29.98 -63.51
N TYR A 137 2.76 -30.75 -62.98
CA TYR A 137 3.90 -31.31 -63.74
C TYR A 137 3.60 -32.64 -64.47
N LEU A 138 2.39 -33.18 -64.35
CA LEU A 138 1.95 -34.43 -65.01
C LEU A 138 1.03 -34.19 -66.23
N LYS A 139 0.82 -32.94 -66.63
CA LYS A 139 0.17 -32.54 -67.89
C LYS A 139 1.20 -32.06 -68.91
#